data_AF-A0A4Q2JGA3-F1
#
_entry.id   AF-A0A4Q2JGA3-F1
#
_cell.length_a   1.000
_cell.length_b   1.000
_cell.length_c   1.000
_cell.angle_alpha   90.00
_cell.angle_beta   90.00
_cell.angle_gamma   90.00
#
_symmetry.space_group_name_H-M   'P 1'
#
loop_
_entity.id
_entity.type
_entity.pdbx_description
1 polymer ?
#
loop_
_entity_poly.entity_id
_entity_poly.type
_entity_poly.pdbx_seq_one_letter_code
_entity_poly.pdbx_strand_id
1 'polypeptide(L)'
;MQHEATTAPAVVDLVPALAAGGHAAVFGAPGSGKTRLAIELVAHRVEHGLDPAEVLVLAATRRTAAAMRDAIALRLDRTTRGALARTASAVAYDLVRARTGRSVTLLTGAEHDQVIGELLEAQAIDGGGPEWPEALAPDVRELRGFRSELRDLMMRAVEQGIDPDGLARLGAAASRPEWTAAASFLAEYAEVKEQLRPTQFDSAELGAYAASIVRRSVHDPDDERALGVLAGLKLLVVDDAQEATEATAALLGAFAARGVEVVALGDPDVASN
;
A
#
# COMPACT_ATOMS: atom_id res chain seq x y z
N MET A 1 19.75 -29.62 36.03
CA MET A 1 18.73 -28.88 35.26
C MET A 1 19.37 -28.47 33.95
N GLN A 2 19.14 -29.27 32.91
CA GLN A 2 19.59 -29.00 31.55
C GLN A 2 18.64 -27.95 30.96
N HIS A 3 19.18 -26.82 30.51
CA HIS A 3 18.48 -25.90 29.63
C HIS A 3 18.40 -26.57 28.26
N GLU A 4 17.24 -27.10 27.93
CA GLU A 4 16.90 -27.50 26.57
C GLU A 4 16.85 -26.22 25.72
N ALA A 5 17.85 -26.04 24.87
CA ALA A 5 17.82 -25.04 23.84
C ALA A 5 16.81 -25.51 22.79
N THR A 6 15.61 -24.94 22.79
CA THR A 6 14.62 -25.15 21.74
C THR A 6 15.22 -24.67 20.42
N THR A 7 15.72 -25.61 19.63
CA THR A 7 16.23 -25.36 18.28
C THR A 7 15.09 -24.77 17.46
N ALA A 8 15.23 -23.54 16.99
CA ALA A 8 14.26 -22.94 16.07
C ALA A 8 14.10 -23.90 14.86
N PRO A 9 12.87 -24.25 14.47
CA PRO A 9 12.65 -25.18 13.36
C PRO A 9 13.31 -24.63 12.09
N ALA A 10 13.87 -25.52 11.28
CA ALA A 10 14.42 -25.12 10.00
C ALA A 10 13.30 -24.56 9.11
N VAL A 11 13.64 -23.65 8.20
CA VAL A 11 12.73 -23.01 7.23
C VAL A 11 11.73 -24.00 6.59
N VAL A 12 12.16 -25.21 6.28
CA VAL A 12 11.34 -26.23 5.59
C VAL A 12 10.25 -26.81 6.49
N ASP A 13 10.45 -26.86 7.81
CA ASP A 13 9.52 -27.48 8.76
C ASP A 13 8.25 -26.65 8.99
N LEU A 14 8.25 -25.37 8.59
CA LEU A 14 7.08 -24.49 8.73
C LEU A 14 6.10 -24.61 7.55
N VAL A 15 6.53 -25.12 6.40
CA VAL A 15 5.67 -25.23 5.21
C VAL A 15 4.41 -26.07 5.49
N PRO A 16 4.49 -27.28 6.10
CA PRO A 16 3.30 -28.05 6.41
C PRO A 16 2.33 -27.34 7.35
N ALA A 17 2.85 -26.58 8.32
CA ALA A 17 2.02 -25.82 9.27
C ALA A 17 1.26 -24.69 8.54
N LEU A 18 1.93 -23.98 7.64
CA LEU A 18 1.31 -22.94 6.80
C LEU A 18 0.40 -23.52 5.74
N ALA A 19 0.67 -24.74 5.25
CA ALA A 19 -0.14 -25.42 4.24
C ALA A 19 -1.54 -25.82 4.73
N ALA A 20 -1.77 -25.83 6.05
CA ALA A 20 -3.09 -26.02 6.63
C ALA A 20 -4.09 -24.90 6.27
N GLY A 21 -3.60 -23.77 5.74
CA GLY A 21 -4.39 -22.66 5.25
C GLY A 21 -4.76 -21.63 6.32
N GLY A 22 -5.37 -20.52 5.88
CA GLY A 22 -5.70 -19.37 6.72
C GLY A 22 -4.58 -18.34 6.83
N HIS A 23 -4.89 -17.17 7.39
CA HIS A 23 -3.92 -16.08 7.50
C HIS A 23 -2.83 -16.43 8.52
N ALA A 24 -1.57 -16.12 8.19
CA ALA A 24 -0.43 -16.39 9.06
C ALA A 24 0.58 -15.24 9.07
N ALA A 25 1.23 -15.04 10.22
CA ALA A 25 2.38 -14.17 10.37
C ALA A 25 3.56 -15.01 10.86
N VAL A 26 4.70 -14.94 10.15
CA VAL A 26 5.93 -15.66 10.50
C VAL A 26 7.02 -14.65 10.79
N PHE A 27 7.55 -14.75 12.00
CA PHE A 27 8.63 -13.90 12.48
C PHE A 27 9.95 -14.66 12.46
N GLY A 28 11.02 -13.98 12.08
CA GLY A 28 12.36 -14.53 12.21
C GLY A 28 13.45 -13.50 11.98
N ALA A 29 14.56 -13.66 12.68
CA ALA A 29 15.72 -12.77 12.59
C ALA A 29 16.31 -12.67 11.15
N PRO A 30 17.20 -11.71 10.86
CA PRO A 30 17.88 -11.64 9.57
C PRO A 30 18.66 -12.92 9.28
N GLY A 31 18.61 -13.40 8.04
CA GLY A 31 19.28 -14.66 7.66
C GLY A 31 18.58 -15.94 8.12
N SER A 32 17.44 -15.86 8.82
CA SER A 32 16.65 -17.04 9.23
C SER A 32 16.00 -17.81 8.06
N GLY A 33 16.06 -17.24 6.84
CA GLY A 33 15.58 -17.88 5.61
C GLY A 33 14.09 -17.64 5.30
N LYS A 34 13.49 -16.55 5.81
CA LYS A 34 12.12 -16.10 5.49
C LYS A 34 11.83 -16.05 3.99
N THR A 35 12.71 -15.42 3.19
CA THR A 35 12.55 -15.39 1.74
C THR A 35 12.54 -16.79 1.12
N ARG A 36 13.34 -17.73 1.66
CA ARG A 36 13.31 -19.14 1.21
C ARG A 36 12.01 -19.83 1.62
N LEU A 37 11.48 -19.54 2.81
CA LEU A 37 10.16 -20.01 3.25
C LEU A 37 9.07 -19.57 2.27
N ALA A 38 9.09 -18.32 1.83
CA ALA A 38 8.15 -17.79 0.85
C ALA A 38 8.16 -18.62 -0.44
N ILE A 39 9.36 -18.91 -0.96
CA ILE A 39 9.54 -19.67 -2.20
C ILE A 39 9.05 -21.11 -2.04
N GLU A 40 9.43 -21.79 -0.95
CA GLU A 40 9.01 -23.18 -0.71
C GLU A 40 7.51 -23.29 -0.42
N LEU A 41 6.90 -22.31 0.25
CA LEU A 41 5.46 -22.25 0.47
C LEU A 41 4.71 -22.15 -0.86
N VAL A 42 5.14 -21.24 -1.75
CA VAL A 42 4.56 -21.10 -3.09
C VAL A 42 4.70 -22.40 -3.88
N ALA A 43 5.91 -22.99 -3.88
CA ALA A 43 6.18 -24.24 -4.57
C ALA A 43 5.28 -25.37 -4.07
N HIS A 44 5.20 -25.54 -2.74
CA HIS A 44 4.37 -26.53 -2.11
C HIS A 44 2.89 -26.38 -2.50
N ARG A 45 2.34 -25.17 -2.49
CA ARG A 45 0.93 -24.92 -2.85
C ARG A 45 0.65 -25.26 -4.32
N VAL A 46 1.56 -24.92 -5.21
CA VAL A 46 1.44 -25.26 -6.64
C VAL A 46 1.55 -26.77 -6.87
N GLU A 47 2.49 -27.44 -6.20
CA GLU A 47 2.64 -28.91 -6.25
C GLU A 47 1.39 -29.64 -5.74
N HIS A 48 0.64 -29.02 -4.82
CA HIS A 48 -0.60 -29.54 -4.26
C HIS A 48 -1.87 -29.02 -4.96
N GLY A 49 -1.73 -28.47 -6.17
CA GLY A 49 -2.85 -28.23 -7.08
C GLY A 49 -3.31 -26.78 -7.22
N LEU A 50 -2.64 -25.82 -6.59
CA LEU A 50 -2.88 -24.40 -6.82
C LEU A 50 -2.33 -23.99 -8.20
N ASP A 51 -3.11 -23.28 -9.02
CA ASP A 51 -2.57 -22.74 -10.28
C ASP A 51 -1.59 -21.59 -9.92
N PRO A 52 -0.39 -21.51 -10.52
CA PRO A 52 0.51 -20.38 -10.32
C PRO A 52 -0.16 -19.01 -10.48
N ALA A 53 -1.14 -18.87 -11.37
CA ALA A 53 -1.88 -17.62 -11.56
C ALA A 53 -2.74 -17.23 -10.33
N GLU A 54 -2.99 -18.16 -9.41
CA GLU A 54 -3.73 -17.94 -8.16
C GLU A 54 -2.81 -17.57 -6.98
N VAL A 55 -1.51 -17.32 -7.25
CA VAL A 55 -0.50 -16.95 -6.25
C VAL A 55 0.18 -15.63 -6.57
N LEU A 56 0.36 -14.79 -5.55
CA LEU A 56 1.11 -13.54 -5.63
C LEU A 56 2.07 -13.40 -4.45
N VAL A 57 3.31 -13.06 -4.74
CA VAL A 57 4.32 -12.69 -3.75
C VAL A 57 4.60 -11.20 -3.84
N LEU A 58 4.46 -10.49 -2.72
CA LEU A 58 4.84 -9.10 -2.59
C LEU A 58 6.21 -9.01 -1.91
N ALA A 59 7.13 -8.28 -2.53
CA ALA A 59 8.44 -7.97 -1.98
C ALA A 59 8.61 -6.45 -1.81
N ALA A 60 9.43 -6.05 -0.85
CA ALA A 60 9.66 -4.63 -0.53
C ALA A 60 10.24 -3.81 -1.69
N THR A 61 11.04 -4.41 -2.58
CA THR A 61 11.72 -3.68 -3.67
C THR A 61 11.56 -4.36 -5.02
N ARG A 62 11.72 -3.60 -6.12
CA ARG A 62 11.70 -4.17 -7.48
C ARG A 62 12.81 -5.20 -7.70
N ARG A 63 13.97 -4.99 -7.08
CA ARG A 63 15.12 -5.90 -7.15
C ARG A 63 14.82 -7.21 -6.42
N THR A 64 14.27 -7.16 -5.20
CA THR A 64 13.89 -8.36 -4.46
C THR A 64 12.74 -9.10 -5.15
N ALA A 65 11.74 -8.38 -5.67
CA ALA A 65 10.67 -8.97 -6.47
C ALA A 65 11.19 -9.70 -7.73
N ALA A 66 12.17 -9.13 -8.44
CA ALA A 66 12.79 -9.78 -9.59
C ALA A 66 13.54 -11.05 -9.20
N ALA A 67 14.39 -10.97 -8.16
CA ALA A 67 15.12 -12.12 -7.65
C ALA A 67 14.19 -13.25 -7.17
N MET A 68 13.10 -12.91 -6.46
CA MET A 68 12.11 -13.89 -6.03
C MET A 68 11.37 -14.51 -7.21
N ARG A 69 11.03 -13.73 -8.25
CA ARG A 69 10.40 -14.27 -9.46
C ARG A 69 11.27 -15.33 -10.12
N ASP A 70 12.56 -15.04 -10.29
CA ASP A 70 13.52 -15.96 -10.91
C ASP A 70 13.70 -17.21 -10.05
N ALA A 71 13.83 -17.05 -8.73
CA ALA A 71 13.95 -18.15 -7.80
C ALA A 71 12.71 -19.06 -7.77
N ILE A 72 11.50 -18.48 -7.78
CA ILE A 72 10.25 -19.23 -7.84
C ILE A 72 10.12 -19.96 -9.19
N ALA A 73 10.44 -19.29 -10.30
CA ALA A 73 10.39 -19.91 -11.62
C ALA A 73 11.34 -21.13 -11.73
N LEU A 74 12.57 -20.98 -11.23
CA LEU A 74 13.53 -22.08 -11.14
C LEU A 74 13.03 -23.21 -10.23
N ARG A 75 12.40 -22.87 -9.10
CA ARG A 75 11.89 -23.86 -8.14
C ARG A 75 10.68 -24.64 -8.66
N LEU A 76 9.83 -24.01 -9.48
CA LEU A 76 8.63 -24.62 -10.05
C LEU A 76 8.90 -25.42 -11.33
N ASP A 77 10.03 -25.17 -12.02
CA ASP A 77 10.38 -25.75 -13.32
C ASP A 77 9.25 -25.67 -14.36
N ARG A 78 8.50 -24.56 -14.34
CA ARG A 78 7.29 -24.36 -15.15
C ARG A 78 7.17 -22.92 -15.63
N THR A 79 6.60 -22.75 -16.82
CA THR A 79 6.23 -21.42 -17.34
C THR A 79 4.95 -20.94 -16.65
N THR A 80 5.00 -19.76 -16.05
CA THR A 80 3.87 -19.15 -15.33
C THR A 80 3.25 -18.04 -16.18
N ARG A 81 1.92 -17.84 -16.06
CA ARG A 81 1.28 -16.67 -16.67
C ARG A 81 1.44 -15.48 -15.74
N GLY A 82 2.23 -14.50 -16.16
CA GLY A 82 2.50 -13.31 -15.37
C GLY A 82 3.58 -13.50 -14.30
N ALA A 83 3.89 -12.42 -13.61
CA ALA A 83 4.94 -12.36 -12.59
C ALA A 83 4.40 -12.79 -11.22
N LEU A 84 4.84 -13.95 -10.74
CA LEU A 84 4.49 -14.46 -9.40
C LEU A 84 5.00 -13.57 -8.26
N ALA A 85 6.05 -12.78 -8.48
CA ALA A 85 6.59 -11.84 -7.51
C ALA A 85 6.60 -10.40 -8.05
N ARG A 86 6.11 -9.45 -7.25
CA ARG A 86 5.92 -8.02 -7.58
C ARG A 86 6.12 -7.14 -6.34
N THR A 87 6.19 -5.83 -6.51
CA THR A 87 6.01 -4.89 -5.38
C THR A 87 4.53 -4.51 -5.25
N ALA A 88 4.11 -4.10 -4.05
CA ALA A 88 2.75 -3.61 -3.82
C ALA A 88 2.42 -2.41 -4.73
N SER A 89 3.35 -1.46 -4.88
CA SER A 89 3.18 -0.30 -5.76
C SER A 89 3.00 -0.70 -7.23
N ALA A 90 3.69 -1.75 -7.70
CA ALA A 90 3.52 -2.23 -9.06
C ALA A 90 2.13 -2.85 -9.25
N VAL A 91 1.62 -3.58 -8.26
CA VAL A 91 0.24 -4.13 -8.29
C VAL A 91 -0.77 -3.00 -8.29
N ALA A 92 -0.62 -2.02 -7.40
CA ALA A 92 -1.51 -0.86 -7.33
C ALA A 92 -1.56 -0.08 -8.66
N TYR A 93 -0.39 0.15 -9.26
CA TYR A 93 -0.28 0.78 -10.58
C TYR A 93 -1.07 0.04 -11.66
N ASP A 94 -0.94 -1.28 -11.74
CA ASP A 94 -1.64 -2.10 -12.73
C ASP A 94 -3.15 -2.08 -12.54
N LEU A 95 -3.61 -2.19 -11.29
CA LEU A 95 -5.05 -2.18 -10.96
C LEU A 95 -5.69 -0.84 -11.34
N VAL A 96 -5.07 0.28 -10.95
CA VAL A 96 -5.60 1.62 -11.27
C VAL A 96 -5.53 1.89 -12.77
N ARG A 97 -4.45 1.50 -13.45
CA ARG A 97 -4.36 1.61 -14.91
C ARG A 97 -5.46 0.81 -15.61
N ALA A 98 -5.68 -0.43 -15.19
CA ALA A 98 -6.71 -1.30 -15.75
C ALA A 98 -8.13 -0.73 -15.52
N ARG A 99 -8.41 -0.20 -14.32
CA ARG A 99 -9.71 0.36 -13.96
C ARG A 99 -10.03 1.67 -14.67
N THR A 100 -9.04 2.54 -14.80
CA THR A 100 -9.22 3.88 -15.40
C THR A 100 -9.12 3.84 -16.92
N GLY A 101 -8.45 2.84 -17.50
CA GLY A 101 -8.14 2.79 -18.93
C GLY A 101 -7.17 3.88 -19.37
N ARG A 102 -6.49 4.57 -18.44
CA ARG A 102 -5.60 5.71 -18.69
C ARG A 102 -4.21 5.42 -18.16
N SER A 103 -3.20 6.11 -18.70
CA SER A 103 -1.85 6.08 -18.15
C SER A 103 -1.83 6.69 -16.76
N VAL A 104 -1.41 5.91 -15.77
CA VAL A 104 -1.17 6.37 -14.40
C VAL A 104 0.24 6.95 -14.33
N THR A 105 0.40 8.08 -13.65
CA THR A 105 1.71 8.70 -13.40
C THR A 105 1.86 8.97 -11.90
N LEU A 106 3.04 8.74 -11.35
CA LEU A 106 3.32 9.10 -9.96
C LEU A 106 3.69 10.58 -9.86
N LEU A 107 3.04 11.30 -8.94
CA LEU A 107 3.43 12.64 -8.55
C LEU A 107 4.77 12.60 -7.84
N THR A 108 5.72 13.39 -8.31
CA THR A 108 6.94 13.67 -7.55
C THR A 108 6.62 14.56 -6.37
N GLY A 109 7.45 14.50 -5.31
CA GLY A 109 7.29 15.40 -4.16
C GLY A 109 7.38 16.89 -4.55
N ALA A 110 8.16 17.22 -5.60
CA ALA A 110 8.26 18.58 -6.12
C ALA A 110 6.98 19.03 -6.83
N GLU A 111 6.36 18.17 -7.64
CA GLU A 111 5.08 18.47 -8.28
C GLU A 111 3.96 18.61 -7.24
N HIS A 112 3.96 17.77 -6.20
CA HIS A 112 3.00 17.89 -5.10
C HIS A 112 3.18 19.24 -4.37
N ASP A 113 4.41 19.60 -4.00
CA ASP A 113 4.72 20.89 -3.37
C ASP A 113 4.32 22.09 -4.24
N GLN A 114 4.52 21.99 -5.55
CA GLN A 114 4.12 23.02 -6.50
C GLN A 114 2.59 23.22 -6.51
N VAL A 115 1.81 22.13 -6.63
CA VAL A 115 0.33 22.23 -6.62
C VAL A 115 -0.18 22.83 -5.32
N ILE A 116 0.38 22.43 -4.17
CA ILE A 116 0.04 23.02 -2.87
C ILE A 116 0.34 24.51 -2.84
N GLY A 117 1.51 24.92 -3.36
CA GLY A 117 1.91 26.32 -3.43
C GLY A 117 0.98 27.16 -4.31
N GLU A 118 0.69 26.69 -5.51
CA GLU A 118 -0.22 27.35 -6.47
C GLU A 118 -1.62 27.53 -5.85
N LEU A 119 -2.12 26.51 -5.13
CA LEU A 119 -3.43 26.59 -4.48
C LEU A 119 -3.45 27.59 -3.33
N LEU A 120 -2.42 27.59 -2.47
CA LEU A 120 -2.31 28.56 -1.38
C LEU A 120 -2.19 30.00 -1.88
N GLU A 121 -1.44 30.22 -2.98
CA GLU A 121 -1.29 31.53 -3.62
C GLU A 121 -2.62 32.01 -4.21
N ALA A 122 -3.33 31.14 -4.93
CA ALA A 122 -4.65 31.47 -5.47
C ALA A 122 -5.65 31.86 -4.38
N GLN A 123 -5.73 31.09 -3.29
CA GLN A 123 -6.57 31.40 -2.13
C GLN A 123 -6.24 32.76 -1.50
N ALA A 124 -4.94 33.10 -1.41
CA ALA A 124 -4.50 34.37 -0.86
C ALA A 124 -4.90 35.58 -1.74
N ILE A 125 -4.94 35.39 -3.07
CA ILE A 125 -5.34 36.45 -4.03
C ILE A 125 -6.86 36.61 -4.07
N ASP A 126 -7.59 35.50 -4.17
CA ASP A 126 -9.05 35.52 -4.40
C ASP A 126 -9.85 35.76 -3.11
N GLY A 127 -9.20 35.70 -1.94
CA GLY A 127 -9.84 35.81 -0.64
C GLY A 127 -10.74 34.61 -0.31
N GLY A 128 -10.52 33.48 -0.99
CA GLY A 128 -11.19 32.20 -0.77
C GLY A 128 -10.35 31.22 0.06
N GLY A 129 -10.85 30.00 0.18
CA GLY A 129 -10.15 28.91 0.89
C GLY A 129 -10.50 28.80 2.37
N PRO A 130 -9.74 27.99 3.13
CA PRO A 130 -10.03 27.68 4.53
C PRO A 130 -9.93 28.89 5.46
N GLU A 131 -10.73 28.87 6.53
CA GLU A 131 -10.54 29.78 7.66
C GLU A 131 -9.33 29.34 8.50
N TRP A 132 -8.14 29.79 8.10
CA TRP A 132 -6.91 29.54 8.83
C TRP A 132 -6.88 30.33 10.17
N PRO A 133 -6.41 29.71 11.28
CA PRO A 133 -6.19 30.43 12.54
C PRO A 133 -5.21 31.60 12.39
N GLU A 134 -5.29 32.60 13.28
CA GLU A 134 -4.43 33.80 13.26
C GLU A 134 -2.93 33.47 13.23
N ALA A 135 -2.51 32.41 13.92
CA ALA A 135 -1.11 31.95 13.92
C ALA A 135 -0.62 31.42 12.56
N LEU A 136 -1.53 31.12 11.63
CA LEU A 136 -1.29 30.65 10.26
C LEU A 136 -1.70 31.73 9.25
N ALA A 137 -1.29 32.97 9.54
CA ALA A 137 -1.47 34.13 8.68
C ALA A 137 -0.86 33.92 7.27
N PRO A 138 -1.26 34.72 6.25
CA PRO A 138 -0.82 34.55 4.87
C PRO A 138 0.71 34.42 4.69
N ASP A 139 1.48 35.26 5.40
CA ASP A 139 2.95 35.27 5.37
C ASP A 139 3.56 33.95 5.87
N VAL A 140 2.94 33.30 6.86
CA VAL A 140 3.34 31.96 7.32
C VAL A 140 3.04 30.90 6.26
N ARG A 141 1.90 31.01 5.57
CA ARG A 141 1.46 30.03 4.55
C ARG A 141 2.29 30.07 3.27
N GLU A 142 2.92 31.21 2.97
CA GLU A 142 3.88 31.36 1.88
C GLU A 142 5.21 30.61 2.14
N LEU A 143 5.51 30.29 3.40
CA LEU A 143 6.76 29.62 3.75
C LEU A 143 6.80 28.19 3.21
N ARG A 144 7.94 27.83 2.62
CA ARG A 144 8.23 26.44 2.22
C ARG A 144 8.07 25.43 3.36
N GLY A 145 8.40 25.84 4.60
CA GLY A 145 8.23 25.01 5.78
C GLY A 145 6.76 24.65 6.03
N PHE A 146 5.85 25.63 5.95
CA PHE A 146 4.43 25.39 6.08
C PHE A 146 3.90 24.42 5.01
N ARG A 147 4.27 24.64 3.75
CA ARG A 147 3.88 23.73 2.64
C ARG A 147 4.39 22.31 2.85
N SER A 148 5.59 22.15 3.38
CA SER A 148 6.16 20.83 3.71
C SER A 148 5.35 20.12 4.79
N GLU A 149 5.02 20.82 5.89
CA GLU A 149 4.23 20.26 6.99
C GLU A 149 2.79 19.92 6.55
N LEU A 150 2.18 20.77 5.72
CA LEU A 150 0.84 20.54 5.18
C LEU A 150 0.83 19.29 4.27
N ARG A 151 1.82 19.16 3.39
CA ARG A 151 2.00 17.96 2.55
C ARG A 151 2.22 16.70 3.40
N ASP A 152 3.02 16.79 4.46
CA ASP A 152 3.26 15.66 5.34
C ASP A 152 1.98 15.26 6.09
N LEU A 153 1.19 16.22 6.58
CA LEU A 153 -0.13 15.97 7.15
C LEU A 153 -1.06 15.26 6.14
N MET A 154 -1.08 15.71 4.87
CA MET A 154 -1.87 15.07 3.81
C MET A 154 -1.48 13.62 3.61
N MET A 155 -0.18 13.34 3.48
CA MET A 155 0.31 11.96 3.30
C MET A 155 -0.06 11.08 4.50
N ARG A 156 0.10 11.59 5.74
CA ARG A 156 -0.27 10.84 6.95
C ARG A 156 -1.78 10.59 7.07
N ALA A 157 -2.61 11.55 6.66
CA ALA A 157 -4.06 11.36 6.64
C ALA A 157 -4.45 10.24 5.66
N VAL A 158 -3.90 10.25 4.44
CA VAL A 158 -4.14 9.19 3.45
C VAL A 158 -3.63 7.83 3.93
N GLU A 159 -2.44 7.78 4.53
CA GLU A 159 -1.90 6.56 5.15
C GLU A 159 -2.87 5.98 6.18
N GLN A 160 -3.45 6.81 7.04
CA GLN A 160 -4.38 6.37 8.09
C GLN A 160 -5.83 6.21 7.58
N GLY A 161 -6.07 6.33 6.27
CA GLY A 161 -7.42 6.25 5.69
C GLY A 161 -8.36 7.36 6.14
N ILE A 162 -7.80 8.50 6.56
CA ILE A 162 -8.52 9.70 6.99
C ILE A 162 -8.75 10.58 5.77
N ASP A 163 -10.02 10.74 5.39
CA ASP A 163 -10.47 11.66 4.35
C ASP A 163 -10.61 13.10 4.91
N PRO A 164 -10.83 14.13 4.05
CA PRO A 164 -11.01 15.51 4.49
C PRO A 164 -12.10 15.65 5.57
N ASP A 165 -13.25 14.99 5.40
CA ASP A 165 -14.33 15.01 6.38
C ASP A 165 -13.91 14.37 7.72
N GLY A 166 -13.14 13.29 7.68
CA GLY A 166 -12.53 12.65 8.83
C GLY A 166 -11.57 13.55 9.57
N LEU A 167 -10.69 14.24 8.85
CA LEU A 167 -9.76 15.20 9.44
C LEU A 167 -10.52 16.39 10.08
N ALA A 168 -11.58 16.86 9.44
CA ALA A 168 -12.44 17.92 9.99
C ALA A 168 -13.10 17.49 11.32
N ARG A 169 -13.64 16.26 11.37
CA ARG A 169 -14.21 15.68 12.60
C ARG A 169 -13.17 15.54 13.71
N LEU A 170 -11.96 15.08 13.39
CA LEU A 170 -10.86 14.97 14.34
C LEU A 170 -10.43 16.35 14.87
N GLY A 171 -10.32 17.35 13.99
CA GLY A 171 -10.00 18.74 14.36
C GLY A 171 -11.03 19.33 15.32
N ALA A 172 -12.32 19.14 15.02
CA ALA A 172 -13.40 19.58 15.88
C ALA A 172 -13.37 18.88 17.25
N ALA A 173 -13.22 17.55 17.28
CA ALA A 173 -13.17 16.78 18.51
C ALA A 173 -11.97 17.14 19.39
N ALA A 174 -10.82 17.43 18.78
CA ALA A 174 -9.59 17.81 19.48
C ALA A 174 -9.50 19.32 19.78
N SER A 175 -10.48 20.14 19.34
CA SER A 175 -10.43 21.60 19.41
C SER A 175 -9.16 22.19 18.77
N ARG A 176 -8.77 21.66 17.60
CA ARG A 176 -7.61 22.08 16.82
C ARG A 176 -8.08 22.74 15.52
N PRO A 177 -8.31 24.07 15.51
CA PRO A 177 -8.85 24.76 14.34
C PRO A 177 -7.92 24.68 13.12
N GLU A 178 -6.61 24.52 13.32
CA GLU A 178 -5.65 24.27 12.24
C GLU A 178 -5.91 22.96 11.49
N TRP A 179 -6.46 21.93 12.16
CA TRP A 179 -6.81 20.66 11.51
C TRP A 179 -8.10 20.79 10.69
N THR A 180 -9.08 21.56 11.18
CA THR A 180 -10.29 21.85 10.42
C THR A 180 -10.00 22.70 9.19
N ALA A 181 -9.10 23.69 9.31
CA ALA A 181 -8.64 24.48 8.17
C ALA A 181 -7.87 23.60 7.15
N ALA A 182 -6.95 22.75 7.63
CA ALA A 182 -6.27 21.79 6.78
C ALA A 182 -7.26 20.84 6.08
N ALA A 183 -8.27 20.32 6.77
CA ALA A 183 -9.30 19.49 6.16
C ALA A 183 -10.01 20.17 5.00
N SER A 184 -10.39 21.45 5.16
CA SER A 184 -10.98 22.23 4.07
C SER A 184 -9.99 22.41 2.90
N PHE A 185 -8.70 22.64 3.20
CA PHE A 185 -7.66 22.72 2.18
C PHE A 185 -7.54 21.41 1.40
N LEU A 186 -7.53 20.28 2.11
CA LEU A 186 -7.42 18.94 1.53
C LEU A 186 -8.58 18.61 0.60
N ALA A 187 -9.80 19.03 0.95
CA ALA A 187 -10.97 18.86 0.09
C ALA A 187 -10.82 19.63 -1.23
N GLU A 188 -10.45 20.91 -1.16
CA GLU A 188 -10.23 21.74 -2.35
C GLU A 188 -9.05 21.23 -3.19
N TYR A 189 -7.96 20.83 -2.54
CA TYR A 189 -6.82 20.20 -3.20
C TYR A 189 -7.25 18.95 -3.99
N ALA A 190 -8.07 18.08 -3.40
CA ALA A 190 -8.56 16.88 -4.07
C ALA A 190 -9.41 17.22 -5.29
N GLU A 191 -10.27 18.25 -5.22
CA GLU A 191 -11.06 18.73 -6.36
C GLU A 191 -10.19 19.30 -7.47
N VAL A 192 -9.23 20.17 -7.14
CA VAL A 192 -8.29 20.77 -8.11
C VAL A 192 -7.45 19.69 -8.77
N LYS A 193 -6.95 18.73 -7.98
CA LYS A 193 -6.17 17.60 -8.48
C LYS A 193 -7.00 16.71 -9.41
N GLU A 194 -8.24 16.41 -9.07
CA GLU A 194 -9.13 15.61 -9.94
C GLU A 194 -9.40 16.33 -11.27
N GLN A 195 -9.55 17.65 -11.26
CA GLN A 195 -9.80 18.42 -12.49
C GLN A 195 -8.55 18.55 -13.37
N LEU A 196 -7.41 18.92 -12.78
CA LEU A 196 -6.19 19.26 -13.52
C LEU A 196 -5.28 18.06 -13.77
N ARG A 197 -5.30 17.07 -12.87
CA ARG A 197 -4.36 15.95 -12.83
C ARG A 197 -5.06 14.61 -12.48
N PRO A 198 -6.18 14.23 -13.14
CA PRO A 198 -6.98 13.04 -12.79
C PRO A 198 -6.26 11.69 -12.88
N THR A 199 -5.05 11.66 -13.46
CA THR A 199 -4.26 10.43 -13.64
C THR A 199 -2.93 10.47 -12.91
N GLN A 200 -2.69 11.51 -12.10
CA GLN A 200 -1.47 11.65 -11.30
C GLN A 200 -1.79 11.30 -9.85
N PHE A 201 -1.01 10.41 -9.25
CA PHE A 201 -1.22 9.94 -7.89
C PHE A 201 0.09 10.01 -7.13
N ASP A 202 0.07 10.41 -5.87
CA ASP A 202 1.17 10.04 -4.99
C ASP A 202 1.12 8.53 -4.66
N SER A 203 2.13 8.04 -3.93
CA SER A 203 2.23 6.61 -3.63
C SER A 203 1.14 6.11 -2.67
N ALA A 204 0.69 6.95 -1.74
CA ALA A 204 -0.32 6.60 -0.75
C ALA A 204 -1.70 6.55 -1.40
N GLU A 205 -2.04 7.57 -2.20
CA GLU A 205 -3.28 7.65 -2.98
C GLU A 205 -3.41 6.49 -3.97
N LEU A 206 -2.32 6.15 -4.68
CA LEU A 206 -2.33 5.04 -5.63
C LEU A 206 -2.66 3.72 -4.94
N GLY A 207 -2.05 3.45 -3.79
CA GLY A 207 -2.31 2.23 -3.02
C GLY A 207 -3.70 2.21 -2.39
N ALA A 208 -4.17 3.35 -1.85
CA ALA A 208 -5.53 3.47 -1.31
C ALA A 208 -6.60 3.22 -2.39
N TYR A 209 -6.41 3.79 -3.60
CA TYR A 209 -7.32 3.54 -4.72
C TYR A 209 -7.28 2.08 -5.16
N ALA A 210 -6.09 1.48 -5.29
CA ALA A 210 -5.96 0.06 -5.61
C ALA A 210 -6.67 -0.84 -4.59
N ALA A 211 -6.51 -0.58 -3.29
CA ALA A 211 -7.21 -1.31 -2.24
C ALA A 211 -8.74 -1.11 -2.34
N SER A 212 -9.20 0.08 -2.71
CA SER A 212 -10.61 0.33 -2.96
C SER A 212 -11.17 -0.43 -4.15
N ILE A 213 -10.41 -0.58 -5.24
CA ILE A 213 -10.77 -1.40 -6.40
C ILE A 213 -10.99 -2.85 -5.93
N VAL A 214 -10.03 -3.42 -5.18
CA VAL A 214 -10.13 -4.80 -4.67
C VAL A 214 -11.35 -4.98 -3.76
N ARG A 215 -11.63 -4.03 -2.87
CA ARG A 215 -12.81 -4.11 -1.98
C ARG A 215 -14.13 -4.09 -2.75
N ARG A 216 -14.27 -3.18 -3.72
CA ARG A 216 -15.51 -3.00 -4.48
C ARG A 216 -15.73 -4.06 -5.54
N SER A 217 -14.68 -4.75 -5.98
CA SER A 217 -14.78 -5.75 -7.04
C SER A 217 -15.71 -6.92 -6.73
N VAL A 218 -16.01 -7.18 -5.45
CA VAL A 218 -17.03 -8.16 -5.02
C VAL A 218 -18.44 -7.79 -5.54
N HIS A 219 -18.69 -6.50 -5.79
CA HIS A 219 -20.00 -5.97 -6.15
C HIS A 219 -20.01 -5.13 -7.44
N ASP A 220 -18.84 -4.65 -7.88
CA ASP A 220 -18.67 -3.83 -9.09
C ASP A 220 -17.95 -4.66 -10.20
N PRO A 221 -18.64 -4.97 -11.31
CA PRO A 221 -18.06 -5.72 -12.44
C PRO A 221 -16.87 -5.03 -13.12
N ASP A 222 -16.78 -3.71 -13.08
CA ASP A 222 -15.67 -2.95 -13.69
C ASP A 222 -14.42 -3.07 -12.84
N ASP A 223 -14.57 -3.00 -11.51
CA ASP A 223 -13.49 -3.25 -10.55
C ASP A 223 -13.03 -4.73 -10.61
N GLU A 224 -13.96 -5.69 -10.78
CA GLU A 224 -13.62 -7.11 -10.96
C GLU A 224 -12.84 -7.35 -12.25
N ARG A 225 -13.25 -6.72 -13.36
CA ARG A 225 -12.50 -6.77 -14.62
C ARG A 225 -11.11 -6.16 -14.49
N ALA A 226 -10.95 -5.11 -13.67
CA ALA A 226 -9.65 -4.48 -13.42
C ALA A 226 -8.67 -5.40 -12.66
N LEU A 227 -9.16 -6.33 -11.82
CA LEU A 227 -8.31 -7.33 -11.17
C LEU A 227 -7.66 -8.30 -12.18
N GLY A 228 -8.35 -8.59 -13.28
CA GLY A 228 -7.87 -9.53 -14.30
C GLY A 228 -7.54 -10.90 -13.70
N VAL A 229 -6.28 -11.33 -13.84
CA VAL A 229 -5.82 -12.61 -13.25
C VAL A 229 -5.89 -12.64 -11.73
N LEU A 230 -5.80 -11.48 -11.06
CA LEU A 230 -5.86 -11.38 -9.60
C LEU A 230 -7.28 -11.61 -9.04
N ALA A 231 -8.31 -11.66 -9.90
CA ALA A 231 -9.67 -11.97 -9.47
C ALA A 231 -9.78 -13.36 -8.84
N GLY A 232 -8.99 -14.32 -9.35
CA GLY A 232 -8.90 -15.70 -8.87
C GLY A 232 -7.78 -15.95 -7.86
N LEU A 233 -7.14 -14.90 -7.34
CA LEU A 233 -6.06 -15.04 -6.36
C LEU A 233 -6.55 -15.81 -5.13
N LYS A 234 -5.75 -16.78 -4.66
CA LYS A 234 -6.05 -17.60 -3.48
C LYS A 234 -5.00 -17.46 -2.39
N LEU A 235 -3.76 -17.16 -2.76
CA LEU A 235 -2.66 -16.97 -1.83
C LEU A 235 -1.87 -15.71 -2.15
N LEU A 236 -1.67 -14.87 -1.13
CA LEU A 236 -0.81 -13.71 -1.16
C LEU A 236 0.26 -13.85 -0.06
N VAL A 237 1.52 -13.95 -0.47
CA VAL A 237 2.67 -14.00 0.44
C VAL A 237 3.36 -12.64 0.45
N VAL A 238 3.72 -12.12 1.61
CA VAL A 238 4.46 -10.86 1.75
C VAL A 238 5.81 -11.16 2.37
N ASP A 239 6.90 -10.86 1.67
CA ASP A 239 8.26 -10.87 2.21
C ASP A 239 8.64 -9.48 2.72
N ASP A 240 9.45 -9.44 3.77
CA ASP A 240 9.81 -8.21 4.49
C ASP A 240 8.58 -7.38 4.92
N ALA A 241 7.61 -8.03 5.57
CA ALA A 241 6.35 -7.42 5.99
C ALA A 241 6.52 -6.21 6.93
N GLN A 242 7.66 -6.08 7.61
CA GLN A 242 8.01 -4.90 8.41
C GLN A 242 8.21 -3.62 7.59
N GLU A 243 8.45 -3.75 6.27
CA GLU A 243 8.55 -2.63 5.33
C GLU A 243 7.18 -2.27 4.70
N ALA A 244 6.10 -2.98 5.07
CA ALA A 244 4.78 -2.71 4.54
C ALA A 244 4.30 -1.33 5.01
N THR A 245 3.95 -0.49 4.05
CA THR A 245 3.27 0.78 4.30
C THR A 245 1.79 0.54 4.62
N GLU A 246 1.09 1.52 5.17
CA GLU A 246 -0.37 1.45 5.35
C GLU A 246 -1.11 1.19 4.03
N ALA A 247 -0.65 1.79 2.94
CA ALA A 247 -1.20 1.54 1.62
C ALA A 247 -1.04 0.06 1.19
N THR A 248 0.07 -0.58 1.58
CA THR A 248 0.29 -2.01 1.38
C THR A 248 -0.64 -2.81 2.30
N ALA A 249 -0.72 -2.48 3.59
CA ALA A 249 -1.61 -3.15 4.54
C ALA A 249 -3.08 -3.07 4.12
N ALA A 250 -3.55 -1.92 3.63
CA ALA A 250 -4.89 -1.73 3.11
C ALA A 250 -5.17 -2.62 1.88
N LEU A 251 -4.19 -2.80 0.99
CA LEU A 251 -4.30 -3.71 -0.15
C LEU A 251 -4.36 -5.17 0.30
N LEU A 252 -3.53 -5.57 1.27
CA LEU A 252 -3.56 -6.91 1.87
C LEU A 252 -4.92 -7.19 2.52
N GLY A 253 -5.42 -6.25 3.32
CA GLY A 253 -6.73 -6.36 3.96
C GLY A 253 -7.87 -6.46 2.95
N ALA A 254 -7.78 -5.74 1.82
CA ALA A 254 -8.77 -5.83 0.75
C ALA A 254 -8.79 -7.23 0.10
N PHE A 255 -7.63 -7.83 -0.16
CA PHE A 255 -7.56 -9.20 -0.67
C PHE A 255 -8.01 -10.23 0.39
N ALA A 256 -7.62 -10.06 1.65
CA ALA A 256 -8.07 -10.92 2.74
C ALA A 256 -9.60 -10.91 2.87
N ALA A 257 -10.24 -9.74 2.75
CA ALA A 257 -11.70 -9.62 2.77
C ALA A 257 -12.40 -10.33 1.58
N ARG A 258 -11.69 -10.55 0.46
CA ARG A 258 -12.14 -11.40 -0.66
C ARG A 258 -11.95 -12.90 -0.43
N GLY A 259 -11.39 -13.30 0.72
CA GLY A 259 -11.07 -14.70 1.03
C GLY A 259 -9.71 -15.16 0.51
N VAL A 260 -8.84 -14.24 0.07
CA VAL A 260 -7.46 -14.58 -0.27
C VAL A 260 -6.68 -14.84 1.01
N GLU A 261 -6.00 -15.97 1.08
CA GLU A 261 -5.11 -16.28 2.18
C GLU A 261 -3.90 -15.32 2.18
N VAL A 262 -3.54 -14.78 3.34
CA VAL A 262 -2.41 -13.86 3.47
C VAL A 262 -1.38 -14.43 4.43
N VAL A 263 -0.15 -14.61 3.95
CA VAL A 263 0.99 -15.06 4.75
C VAL A 263 2.05 -13.96 4.76
N ALA A 264 2.23 -13.31 5.91
CA ALA A 264 3.21 -12.25 6.11
C ALA A 264 4.47 -12.78 6.77
N LEU A 265 5.63 -12.53 6.15
CA LEU A 265 6.94 -12.94 6.63
C LEU A 265 7.72 -11.68 6.98
N GLY A 266 8.20 -11.58 8.21
CA GLY A 266 8.90 -10.37 8.62
C GLY A 266 9.73 -10.54 9.87
N ASP A 267 10.28 -9.41 10.31
CA ASP A 267 11.05 -9.31 11.53
C ASP A 267 10.58 -8.04 12.28
N PRO A 268 9.90 -8.21 13.43
CA PRO A 268 9.34 -7.08 14.15
C PRO A 268 10.42 -6.21 14.80
N ASP A 269 11.64 -6.73 14.99
CA ASP A 269 12.75 -6.04 15.66
C ASP A 269 13.49 -5.05 14.74
N VAL A 270 13.22 -5.08 13.44
CA VAL A 270 13.80 -4.17 12.43
C VAL A 270 12.74 -3.30 11.74
N ALA A 271 11.53 -3.22 12.29
CA ALA A 271 10.50 -2.34 11.76
C ALA A 271 10.95 -0.87 11.75
N SER A 272 10.74 -0.19 10.62
CA SER A 272 11.14 1.20 10.39
C SER A 272 9.96 2.15 10.15
N ASN A 273 8.73 1.62 10.07
CA ASN A 273 7.49 2.35 9.84
C ASN A 273 6.68 2.57 11.13
#